data_AF-A0A2V8VDP3-F1
#
_entry.id   AF-A0A2V8VDP3-F1
#
_cell.length_a   1.000
_cell.length_b   1.000
_cell.length_c   1.000
_cell.angle_alpha   90.00
_cell.angle_beta   90.00
_cell.angle_gamma   90.00
#
_symmetry.space_group_name_H-M   'P 1'
#
loop_
_entity.id
_entity.type
_entity.pdbx_description
1 polymer ?
#
loop_
_entity_poly.entity_id
_entity_poly.type
_entity_poly.pdbx_seq_one_letter_code
_entity_poly.pdbx_strand_id
1 'polypeptide(L)'
;MRGRRIVTLLLCLLGGGAAPVGREALAASGDGPLRAAAVRADSAVEVDGRLDEAAWERAGVIPDLTQHAPRPGEPTPYRTEVRLLVDRENLYIGIHCYDPEPAKISLHSMQRDIEDPFGDDFVTV
;
A
#
# COMPACT_ATOMS: atom_id res chain seq x y z
N MET A 1 55.11 33.69 36.69
CA MET A 1 55.56 33.02 35.46
C MET A 1 54.51 31.99 35.05
N ARG A 2 53.97 32.09 33.82
CA ARG A 2 53.30 31.06 32.96
C ARG A 2 52.09 30.28 33.56
N GLY A 3 50.90 30.23 32.97
CA GLY A 3 50.42 30.72 31.68
C GLY A 3 48.93 30.42 31.38
N ARG A 4 48.33 31.32 30.59
CA ARG A 4 47.36 31.20 29.47
C ARG A 4 46.15 30.21 29.55
N ARG A 5 44.97 30.83 29.72
CA ARG A 5 43.68 30.70 28.99
C ARG A 5 43.44 29.45 28.12
N ILE A 6 42.34 28.73 28.36
CA ILE A 6 41.44 28.16 27.31
C ILE A 6 39.99 28.16 27.83
N VAL A 7 39.10 28.85 27.10
CA VAL A 7 37.64 28.71 27.13
C VAL A 7 37.30 27.71 26.03
N THR A 8 36.50 26.68 26.31
CA THR A 8 35.84 25.89 25.26
C THR A 8 34.45 25.47 25.69
N LEU A 9 33.50 26.05 24.96
CA LEU A 9 32.07 25.83 24.90
C LEU A 9 31.78 24.35 24.57
N LEU A 10 31.01 23.64 25.40
CA LEU A 10 30.41 22.35 24.99
C LEU A 10 28.94 22.60 24.66
N LEU A 11 28.70 22.73 23.36
CA LEU A 11 27.41 22.80 22.70
C LEU A 11 26.72 21.43 22.83
N CYS A 12 25.62 21.35 23.59
CA CYS A 12 24.75 20.17 23.58
C CYS A 12 24.18 20.02 22.16
N LEU A 13 24.58 18.94 21.49
CA LEU A 13 23.99 18.53 20.22
C LEU A 13 22.48 18.27 20.41
N LEU A 14 21.70 18.94 19.57
CA LEU A 14 20.30 18.61 19.28
C LEU A 14 20.25 17.16 18.78
N GLY A 15 19.82 16.25 19.66
CA GLY A 15 19.38 14.92 19.28
C GLY A 15 18.07 15.05 18.50
N GLY A 16 18.18 15.10 17.16
CA GLY A 16 17.06 14.91 16.25
C GLY A 16 16.55 13.48 16.38
N GLY A 17 15.62 13.27 17.30
CA GLY A 17 14.80 12.07 17.32
C GLY A 17 13.89 12.09 16.10
N ALA A 18 14.28 11.42 15.03
CA ALA A 18 13.35 11.00 14.00
C ALA A 18 12.38 10.02 14.67
N ALA A 19 11.22 10.52 15.07
CA ALA A 19 10.14 9.67 15.53
C ALA A 19 9.80 8.72 14.37
N PRO A 20 9.65 7.40 14.63
CA PRO A 20 9.10 6.52 13.63
C PRO A 20 7.68 7.03 13.34
N VAL A 21 7.44 7.43 12.10
CA VAL A 21 6.08 7.72 11.61
C VAL A 21 5.32 6.41 11.74
N GLY A 22 4.55 6.32 12.82
CA GLY A 22 3.74 5.16 13.15
C GLY A 22 2.77 4.89 12.01
N ARG A 23 2.64 3.61 11.66
CA ARG A 23 1.73 3.12 10.64
C ARG A 23 0.31 3.22 11.18
N GLU A 24 -0.31 4.39 11.07
CA GLU A 24 -1.75 4.54 11.29
C GLU A 24 -2.47 3.99 10.06
N ALA A 25 -2.77 2.69 10.11
CA ALA A 25 -3.92 2.18 9.39
C ALA A 25 -5.14 2.88 9.98
N LEU A 26 -5.73 3.81 9.23
CA LEU A 26 -6.98 4.44 9.61
C LEU A 26 -8.04 3.34 9.62
N ALA A 27 -8.31 2.77 10.79
CA ALA A 27 -9.38 1.79 10.96
C ALA A 27 -10.70 2.48 10.59
N ALA A 28 -11.30 2.07 9.48
CA ALA A 28 -12.54 2.64 8.99
C ALA A 28 -13.71 2.03 9.78
N SER A 29 -13.97 2.59 10.97
CA SER A 29 -15.20 2.32 11.71
C SER A 29 -16.15 3.51 11.53
N GLY A 30 -16.93 3.51 10.45
CA GLY A 30 -17.96 4.53 10.23
C GLY A 30 -18.70 4.34 8.90
N ASP A 31 -19.99 4.68 8.90
CA ASP A 31 -20.95 4.63 7.77
C ASP A 31 -20.62 5.64 6.63
N GLY A 32 -19.36 6.04 6.53
CA GLY A 32 -18.84 6.99 5.54
C GLY A 32 -18.06 6.28 4.43
N PRO A 33 -17.74 6.99 3.33
CA PRO A 33 -16.97 6.40 2.24
C PRO A 33 -15.61 5.92 2.78
N LEU A 34 -15.21 4.73 2.37
CA LEU A 34 -13.91 4.17 2.70
C LEU A 34 -12.80 5.10 2.20
N ARG A 35 -11.81 5.38 3.07
CA ARG A 35 -10.69 6.26 2.77
C ARG A 35 -9.38 5.49 2.94
N ALA A 36 -8.53 5.58 1.93
CA ALA A 36 -7.15 5.14 2.00
C ALA A 36 -6.25 6.28 1.48
N ALA A 37 -5.11 6.48 2.12
CA ALA A 37 -4.12 7.44 1.67
C ALA A 37 -3.17 6.77 0.68
N ALA A 38 -2.85 7.42 -0.44
CA ALA A 38 -1.73 6.99 -1.27
C ALA A 38 -0.43 7.60 -0.75
N VAL A 39 0.67 6.84 -0.81
CA VAL A 39 2.00 7.32 -0.42
C VAL A 39 2.80 7.70 -1.66
N ARG A 40 3.63 8.74 -1.55
CA ARG A 40 4.48 9.15 -2.67
C ARG A 40 5.56 8.09 -2.91
N ALA A 41 5.69 7.64 -4.16
CA ALA A 41 6.82 6.85 -4.60
C ALA A 41 8.06 7.75 -4.72
N ASP A 42 9.14 7.38 -4.04
CA ASP A 42 10.41 8.14 -4.04
C ASP A 42 11.32 7.77 -5.22
N SER A 43 10.96 6.71 -5.96
CA SER A 43 11.61 6.21 -7.17
C SER A 43 10.57 5.81 -8.21
N ALA A 44 11.00 5.58 -9.45
CA ALA A 44 10.14 4.99 -10.47
C ALA A 44 9.63 3.62 -10.00
N VAL A 45 8.36 3.33 -10.29
CA VAL A 45 7.71 2.03 -10.09
C VAL A 45 7.60 1.36 -11.45
N GLU A 46 8.08 0.13 -11.57
CA GLU A 46 7.94 -0.65 -12.80
C GLU A 46 6.58 -1.36 -12.78
N VAL A 47 5.85 -1.32 -13.91
CA VAL A 47 4.53 -1.96 -13.99
C VAL A 47 4.69 -3.34 -14.64
N ASP A 48 5.30 -4.26 -13.89
CA ASP A 48 5.60 -5.64 -14.32
C ASP A 48 4.74 -6.71 -13.59
N GLY A 49 3.90 -6.28 -12.65
CA GLY A 49 3.05 -7.14 -11.83
C GLY A 49 3.71 -7.65 -10.54
N ARG A 50 4.93 -7.20 -10.23
CA ARG A 50 5.62 -7.47 -8.97
C ARG A 50 5.46 -6.28 -8.04
N LEU A 51 5.30 -6.54 -6.74
CA LEU A 51 5.15 -5.51 -5.70
C LEU A 51 6.37 -5.51 -4.77
N ASP A 52 7.57 -5.53 -5.35
CA ASP A 52 8.83 -5.72 -4.61
C ASP A 52 9.68 -4.46 -4.47
N GLU A 53 9.27 -3.33 -5.05
CA GLU A 53 9.90 -2.04 -4.76
C GLU A 53 9.64 -1.57 -3.33
N ALA A 54 10.64 -0.91 -2.73
CA ALA A 54 10.57 -0.42 -1.35
C ALA A 54 9.42 0.58 -1.09
N ALA A 55 8.90 1.24 -2.14
CA ALA A 55 7.73 2.10 -2.01
C ALA A 55 6.48 1.29 -1.60
N TRP A 56 6.31 0.06 -2.10
CA TRP A 56 5.16 -0.79 -1.81
C TRP A 56 5.08 -1.22 -0.34
N GLU A 57 6.20 -1.33 0.36
CA GLU A 57 6.23 -1.65 1.79
C GLU A 57 5.59 -0.54 2.65
N ARG A 58 5.72 0.71 2.19
CA ARG A 58 5.18 1.89 2.86
C ARG A 58 3.86 2.38 2.26
N ALA A 59 3.39 1.76 1.18
CA ALA A 59 2.16 2.15 0.51
C ALA A 59 0.98 2.12 1.47
N GLY A 60 0.04 3.06 1.29
CA GLY A 60 -1.22 2.97 2.01
C GLY A 60 -2.04 1.79 1.51
N VAL A 61 -2.78 1.17 2.41
CA VAL A 61 -3.55 -0.05 2.15
C VAL A 61 -5.03 0.28 2.31
N ILE A 62 -5.87 -0.19 1.40
CA ILE A 62 -7.32 -0.17 1.58
C ILE A 62 -7.69 -1.14 2.71
N PRO A 63 -8.25 -0.67 3.84
CA PRO A 63 -8.64 -1.55 4.93
C PRO A 63 -9.96 -2.26 4.60
N ASP A 64 -10.24 -3.35 5.34
CA ASP A 64 -11.58 -3.91 5.51
C ASP A 64 -12.34 -4.25 4.21
N LEU A 65 -11.65 -4.81 3.21
CA LEU A 65 -12.31 -5.40 2.04
C LEU A 65 -13.19 -6.57 2.49
N THR A 66 -14.45 -6.53 2.08
CA THR A 66 -15.43 -7.58 2.36
C THR A 66 -15.81 -8.31 1.08
N GLN A 67 -16.35 -9.52 1.26
CA GLN A 67 -16.81 -10.31 0.13
C GLN A 67 -17.90 -9.55 -0.64
N HIS A 68 -17.77 -9.46 -1.97
CA HIS A 68 -18.82 -8.91 -2.82
C HIS A 68 -19.82 -10.00 -3.24
N ALA A 69 -19.33 -11.18 -3.60
CA ALA A 69 -20.13 -12.33 -4.00
C ALA A 69 -19.47 -13.62 -3.49
N PRO A 70 -20.23 -14.72 -3.27
CA PRO A 70 -21.67 -14.86 -3.47
C PRO A 70 -22.51 -14.29 -2.31
N ARG A 71 -21.91 -14.07 -1.14
CA ARG A 71 -22.60 -13.53 0.04
C ARG A 71 -21.96 -12.20 0.46
N PRO A 72 -22.53 -11.05 0.04
CA PRO A 72 -21.96 -9.74 0.31
C PRO A 72 -21.73 -9.50 1.81
N GLY A 73 -20.58 -8.94 2.18
CA GLY A 73 -20.24 -8.57 3.56
C GLY A 73 -19.79 -9.72 4.46
N GLU A 74 -19.92 -10.98 4.03
CA GLU A 74 -19.50 -12.13 4.83
C GLU A 74 -17.98 -12.36 4.80
N PRO A 75 -17.42 -13.05 5.83
CA PRO A 75 -16.03 -13.49 5.79
C PRO A 75 -15.74 -14.40 4.59
N THR A 76 -14.55 -14.23 4.01
CA THR A 76 -14.06 -15.01 2.88
C THR A 76 -12.64 -15.53 3.19
N PRO A 77 -12.28 -16.76 2.75
CA PRO A 77 -10.90 -17.23 2.82
C PRO A 77 -10.00 -16.55 1.75
N TYR A 78 -10.60 -15.92 0.74
CA TYR A 78 -9.89 -15.20 -0.32
C TYR A 78 -9.61 -13.78 0.15
N ARG A 79 -8.36 -13.53 0.51
CA ARG A 79 -7.93 -12.23 1.03
C ARG A 79 -7.39 -11.39 -0.11
N THR A 80 -7.79 -10.13 -0.20
CA THR A 80 -7.22 -9.17 -1.16
C THR A 80 -6.54 -8.03 -0.41
N GLU A 81 -5.34 -7.67 -0.83
CA GLU A 81 -4.67 -6.44 -0.42
C GLU A 81 -4.62 -5.46 -1.61
N VAL A 82 -5.11 -4.24 -1.40
CA VAL A 82 -4.96 -3.15 -2.38
C VAL A 82 -4.05 -2.08 -1.79
N ARG A 83 -2.97 -1.76 -2.49
CA ARG A 83 -1.95 -0.79 -2.13
C ARG A 83 -1.98 0.39 -3.08
N LEU A 84 -1.79 1.59 -2.54
CA LEU A 84 -1.88 2.83 -3.30
C LEU A 84 -0.58 3.63 -3.19
N LEU A 85 0.01 3.93 -4.34
CA LEU A 85 1.13 4.86 -4.49
C LEU A 85 0.80 5.95 -5.49
N VAL A 86 1.47 7.09 -5.38
CA VAL A 86 1.38 8.20 -6.34
C VAL A 86 2.76 8.77 -6.62
N ASP A 87 2.98 9.30 -7.82
CA ASP A 87 4.14 10.15 -8.10
C ASP A 87 3.69 11.57 -8.51
N ARG A 88 4.33 12.21 -9.50
CA ARG A 88 3.88 13.52 -10.01
C ARG A 88 2.84 13.39 -11.13
N GLU A 89 2.81 12.25 -11.82
CA GLU A 89 2.07 12.05 -13.07
C GLU A 89 1.14 10.83 -13.01
N ASN A 90 1.36 9.91 -12.06
CA ASN A 90 0.73 8.60 -12.02
C ASN A 90 0.09 8.30 -10.65
N LEU A 91 -1.01 7.55 -10.70
CA LEU A 91 -1.57 6.78 -9.58
C LEU A 91 -1.27 5.30 -9.85
N TYR A 92 -0.64 4.64 -8.88
CA TYR A 92 -0.35 3.22 -8.93
C TYR A 92 -1.25 2.47 -7.97
N ILE A 93 -1.90 1.41 -8.47
CA ILE A 93 -2.78 0.53 -7.71
C ILE A 93 -2.19 -0.87 -7.79
N GLY A 94 -1.61 -1.34 -6.68
CA GLY A 94 -1.09 -2.69 -6.54
C GLY A 94 -2.15 -3.59 -5.90
N ILE A 95 -2.51 -4.68 -6.55
CA ILE A 95 -3.53 -5.62 -6.05
C ILE A 95 -2.89 -6.99 -5.88
N HIS A 96 -2.95 -7.53 -4.66
CA HIS A 96 -2.52 -8.90 -4.38
C HIS A 96 -3.70 -9.71 -3.87
N CYS A 97 -4.14 -10.67 -4.69
CA CYS A 97 -5.20 -11.61 -4.37
C CYS A 97 -4.57 -12.92 -3.84
N TYR A 98 -4.78 -13.20 -2.55
CA TYR A 98 -4.34 -14.43 -1.91
C TYR A 98 -5.40 -15.51 -2.13
N ASP A 99 -5.02 -16.55 -2.89
CA ASP A 99 -5.81 -17.76 -3.06
C ASP A 99 -5.26 -18.89 -2.16
N PRO A 100 -6.09 -19.57 -1.36
CA PRO A 100 -5.67 -20.73 -0.56
C PRO A 100 -5.22 -21.94 -1.41
N GLU A 101 -5.70 -22.05 -2.65
CA GLU A 101 -5.46 -23.16 -3.58
C GLU A 101 -5.03 -22.66 -4.97
N PRO A 102 -3.91 -21.91 -5.08
CA PRO A 102 -3.54 -21.20 -6.32
C PRO A 102 -3.27 -22.15 -7.50
N ALA A 103 -2.94 -23.42 -7.23
CA ALA A 103 -2.75 -24.44 -8.26
C ALA A 103 -4.05 -24.82 -9.00
N LYS A 104 -5.22 -24.42 -8.49
CA LYS A 104 -6.54 -24.67 -9.11
C LYS A 104 -7.04 -23.51 -9.96
N ILE A 105 -6.33 -22.38 -9.98
CA ILE A 105 -6.72 -21.22 -10.78
C ILE A 105 -6.74 -21.62 -12.25
N SER A 106 -7.84 -21.29 -12.93
CA SER A 106 -8.04 -21.54 -14.35
C SER A 106 -8.56 -20.26 -15.00
N LEU A 107 -7.98 -19.89 -16.14
CA LEU A 107 -8.40 -18.73 -16.91
C LEU A 107 -9.50 -19.14 -17.89
N HIS A 108 -10.61 -18.39 -17.94
CA HIS A 108 -11.65 -18.61 -18.93
C HIS A 108 -11.30 -17.94 -20.27
N SER A 109 -10.79 -16.70 -20.22
CA SER A 109 -10.36 -15.94 -21.40
C SER A 109 -9.03 -15.20 -21.17
N MET A 110 -8.29 -14.97 -22.25
CA MET A 110 -7.14 -14.03 -22.28
C MET A 110 -7.43 -12.81 -23.16
N GLN A 111 -8.68 -12.67 -23.63
CA GLN A 111 -9.06 -11.57 -24.49
C GLN A 111 -9.03 -10.26 -23.71
N ARG A 112 -8.41 -9.24 -24.30
CA ARG A 112 -8.44 -7.89 -23.79
C ARG A 112 -9.73 -7.20 -24.21
N ASP A 113 -10.22 -6.29 -23.37
CA ASP A 113 -11.38 -5.42 -23.66
C ASP A 113 -12.64 -6.23 -24.01
N ILE A 114 -12.99 -7.18 -23.14
CA ILE A 114 -14.21 -7.97 -23.26
C ILE A 114 -15.44 -7.11 -22.99
N GLU A 115 -16.44 -7.18 -23.88
CA GLU A 115 -17.71 -6.46 -23.72
C GLU A 115 -18.54 -7.01 -22.56
N ASP A 116 -18.40 -8.32 -22.29
CA ASP A 116 -19.04 -9.01 -21.18
C ASP A 116 -17.99 -9.72 -20.32
N PRO A 117 -17.63 -9.16 -19.15
CA PRO A 117 -16.71 -9.79 -18.22
C PRO A 117 -17.38 -10.83 -17.31
N PHE A 118 -18.69 -11.08 -17.44
CA PHE A 118 -19.39 -12.05 -16.60
C PHE A 118 -18.80 -13.45 -16.80
N GLY A 119 -18.15 -13.96 -15.75
CA GLY A 119 -17.49 -15.27 -15.74
C GLY A 119 -15.98 -15.22 -15.52
N ASP A 120 -15.37 -14.04 -15.61
CA ASP A 120 -13.96 -13.77 -15.25
C ASP A 120 -13.87 -12.71 -14.13
N ASP A 121 -12.69 -12.61 -13.51
CA ASP A 121 -12.38 -11.59 -12.51
C ASP A 121 -11.96 -10.28 -13.18
N PHE A 122 -12.49 -9.15 -12.73
CA PHE A 122 -12.17 -7.83 -13.28
C PHE A 122 -12.00 -6.75 -12.20
N VAL A 123 -11.32 -5.68 -12.57
CA VAL A 123 -11.08 -4.48 -11.75
C VAL A 123 -11.52 -3.25 -12.54
N THR A 124 -12.25 -2.35 -11.89
CA THR A 124 -12.70 -1.07 -12.46
C THR A 124 -12.23 0.08 -11.57
N VAL A 125 -11.70 1.14 -12.17
CA VAL A 125 -11.15 2.33 -11.49
C VAL A 125 -11.89 3.58 -11.97
#